data_AF-A0A9E0I337-F1
#
_entry.id   AF-A0A9E0I337-F1
#
_cell.length_a   1.000
_cell.length_b   1.000
_cell.length_c   1.000
_cell.angle_alpha   90.00
_cell.angle_beta   90.00
_cell.angle_gamma   90.00
#
_symmetry.space_group_name_H-M   'P 1'
#
loop_
_entity.id
_entity.type
_entity.pdbx_description
1 polymer ?
#
loop_
_entity_poly.entity_id
_entity_poly.type
_entity_poly.pdbx_seq_one_letter_code
_entity_poly.pdbx_strand_id
1 'polypeptide(L)' 'ISPEEINPTEPLFVKGLGLDSIDALELGLALQRKYGVSVSSDSEETRRHFGSVRALAAFVTAQRAR' A
#
# COMPACT_ATOMS: atom_id res chain seq x y z
N ILE A 1 12.04 -7.81 -10.60
CA ILE A 1 10.61 -7.88 -10.95
C ILE A 1 10.23 -6.58 -11.63
N SER A 2 9.71 -6.65 -12.84
CA SER A 2 9.16 -5.51 -13.55
C SER A 2 7.74 -5.20 -13.05
N PRO A 3 7.24 -3.97 -13.15
CA PRO A 3 5.89 -3.62 -12.71
C PRO A 3 4.79 -4.52 -13.29
N GLU A 4 4.92 -4.93 -14.55
CA GLU A 4 4.01 -5.83 -15.26
C GLU A 4 3.96 -7.26 -14.71
N GLU A 5 4.98 -7.68 -13.97
CA GLU A 5 5.04 -9.00 -13.32
C GLU A 5 4.35 -8.99 -11.94
N ILE A 6 3.97 -7.82 -11.42
CA ILE A 6 3.32 -7.68 -10.12
C ILE A 6 1.82 -7.93 -10.28
N ASN A 7 1.31 -9.00 -9.68
CA ASN A 7 -0.14 -9.21 -9.59
C ASN A 7 -0.75 -8.17 -8.64
N PRO A 8 -1.61 -7.26 -9.13
CA PRO A 8 -2.11 -6.14 -8.33
C PRO A 8 -3.10 -6.58 -7.22
N THR A 9 -3.55 -7.83 -7.26
CA THR A 9 -4.51 -8.40 -6.30
C THR A 9 -3.86 -9.34 -5.30
N GLU A 10 -2.59 -9.68 -5.49
CA GLU A 10 -1.87 -10.56 -4.59
C GLU A 10 -1.48 -9.82 -3.30
N PRO A 11 -1.39 -10.53 -2.15
CA PRO A 11 -0.84 -9.97 -0.93
C PRO A 11 0.52 -9.29 -1.15
N LEU A 12 0.70 -8.11 -0.54
CA LEU A 12 1.99 -7.43 -0.53
C LEU A 12 2.95 -8.05 0.49
N PHE A 13 2.42 -8.39 1.67
CA PHE A 13 3.20 -8.80 2.84
C PHE A 13 3.08 -10.29 3.09
N VAL A 14 4.15 -10.89 3.65
CA VAL A 14 4.25 -12.30 4.07
C VAL A 14 4.17 -13.32 2.92
N LYS A 15 3.23 -13.16 1.99
CA LYS A 15 3.06 -13.91 0.74
C LYS A 15 3.01 -12.93 -0.44
N GLY A 16 3.12 -13.42 -1.67
CA GLY A 16 3.18 -12.59 -2.86
C GLY A 16 4.50 -11.88 -3.01
N LEU A 17 4.50 -10.54 -2.91
CA LEU A 17 5.74 -9.75 -3.01
C LEU A 17 6.68 -9.98 -1.82
N GLY A 18 6.20 -10.58 -0.74
CA GLY A 18 7.04 -11.00 0.38
C GLY A 18 7.60 -9.83 1.20
N LEU A 19 6.93 -8.68 1.17
CA LEU A 19 7.34 -7.51 1.93
C LEU A 19 7.25 -7.76 3.44
N ASP A 20 8.13 -7.08 4.18
CA ASP A 20 8.18 -7.15 5.63
C ASP A 20 7.62 -5.88 6.31
N SER A 21 7.75 -5.79 7.64
CA SER A 21 7.26 -4.65 8.42
C SER A 21 8.03 -3.34 8.18
N ILE A 22 9.29 -3.42 7.77
CA ILE A 22 10.12 -2.25 7.45
C ILE A 22 9.66 -1.70 6.11
N ASP A 23 9.45 -2.57 5.12
CA ASP A 23 8.92 -2.17 3.80
C ASP A 23 7.56 -1.47 3.94
N ALA A 24 6.68 -1.94 4.85
CA ALA A 24 5.39 -1.31 5.11
C ALA A 24 5.52 0.16 5.53
N LEU A 25 6.49 0.43 6.41
CA LEU A 25 6.77 1.78 6.91
C LEU A 25 7.31 2.66 5.78
N GLU A 26 8.24 2.15 4.98
CA GLU A 26 8.81 2.87 3.84
C GLU A 26 7.76 3.17 2.77
N LEU A 27 6.86 2.22 2.48
CA LEU A 27 5.71 2.42 1.60
C LEU A 27 4.79 3.53 2.14
N GLY A 28 4.46 3.51 3.43
CA GLY A 28 3.66 4.57 4.05
C GLY A 28 4.29 5.96 3.89
N LEU A 29 5.59 6.07 4.17
CA LEU A 29 6.34 7.32 3.98
C LEU A 29 6.41 7.74 2.51
N ALA A 30 6.61 6.80 1.59
CA ALA A 30 6.67 7.08 0.15
C ALA A 30 5.32 7.60 -0.37
N LEU A 31 4.20 7.03 0.10
CA LEU A 31 2.86 7.49 -0.24
C LEU A 31 2.60 8.91 0.28
N GLN A 32 3.00 9.21 1.52
CA GLN A 32 2.90 10.55 2.08
C GLN A 32 3.70 11.56 1.26
N ARG A 33 4.96 11.24 0.95
CA ARG A 33 5.85 12.14 0.19
C ARG A 33 5.40 12.35 -1.25
N LYS A 34 4.91 11.29 -1.91
CA LYS A 34 4.56 11.32 -3.34
C LYS A 34 3.14 11.81 -3.62
N TYR A 35 2.20 11.46 -2.74
CA TYR A 35 0.77 11.71 -2.97
C TYR A 35 0.11 12.58 -1.90
N GLY A 36 0.83 12.97 -0.85
CA GLY A 36 0.27 13.76 0.26
C GLY A 36 -0.74 12.99 1.11
N VAL A 37 -0.81 11.67 0.99
CA VAL A 37 -1.78 10.83 1.71
C VAL A 37 -1.19 10.35 3.03
N SER A 38 -1.95 10.45 4.12
CA SER A 38 -1.56 9.93 5.43
C SER A 38 -2.30 8.63 5.70
N VAL A 39 -1.55 7.60 6.09
CA VAL A 39 -2.14 6.32 6.51
C VAL A 39 -2.58 6.47 7.97
N SER A 40 -3.81 6.03 8.26
CA SER A 40 -4.37 6.03 9.62
C SER A 40 -3.53 5.17 10.56
N SER A 41 -3.53 5.47 11.85
CA SER A 41 -2.94 4.59 12.88
C SER A 41 -3.83 3.39 13.20
N ASP A 42 -5.06 3.35 12.65
CA ASP A 42 -5.95 2.20 12.79
C ASP A 42 -5.37 0.98 12.06
N SER A 43 -5.00 -0.03 12.86
CA SER A 43 -4.35 -1.24 12.38
C SER A 43 -5.21 -2.10 11.45
N GLU A 44 -6.54 -2.01 11.53
CA GLU A 44 -7.43 -2.79 10.66
C GLU A 44 -7.61 -2.10 9.30
N GLU A 45 -7.87 -0.81 9.31
CA GLU A 45 -7.97 0.00 8.08
C GLU A 45 -6.63 0.01 7.32
N THR A 46 -5.52 0.17 8.03
CA THR A 46 -4.17 0.08 7.45
C THR A 46 -3.94 -1.27 6.80
N ARG A 47 -4.26 -2.39 7.47
CA ARG A 47 -4.12 -3.73 6.89
C ARG A 47 -4.95 -3.90 5.61
N ARG A 48 -6.14 -3.30 5.53
CA ARG A 48 -6.97 -3.33 4.31
C ARG A 48 -6.33 -2.55 3.16
N HIS A 49 -5.82 -1.35 3.42
CA HIS A 49 -5.17 -0.53 2.39
C HIS A 49 -3.86 -1.14 1.88
N PHE A 50 -3.11 -1.79 2.77
CA PHE A 50 -1.85 -2.45 2.47
C PHE A 50 -2.02 -3.92 2.02
N GLY A 51 -3.25 -4.36 1.77
CA GLY A 51 -3.54 -5.74 1.40
C GLY A 51 -3.04 -6.13 0.00
N SER A 52 -3.05 -5.20 -0.96
CA SER A 52 -2.57 -5.43 -2.33
C SER A 52 -2.23 -4.09 -3.02
N VAL A 53 -1.53 -4.11 -4.17
CA VAL A 53 -1.27 -2.88 -4.95
C VAL A 53 -2.59 -2.19 -5.35
N ARG A 54 -3.61 -2.97 -5.72
CA ARG A 54 -4.94 -2.46 -6.06
C ARG A 54 -5.61 -1.76 -4.89
N ALA A 55 -5.53 -2.32 -3.68
CA ALA A 55 -6.08 -1.70 -2.48
C ALA A 55 -5.37 -0.37 -2.17
N LEU A 56 -4.05 -0.35 -2.32
CA LEU A 56 -3.23 0.84 -2.10
C LEU A 56 -3.56 1.95 -3.11
N ALA A 57 -3.69 1.60 -4.39
CA ALA A 57 -4.08 2.52 -5.44
C ALA A 57 -5.48 3.10 -5.18
N ALA A 58 -6.45 2.26 -4.79
CA ALA A 58 -7.80 2.71 -4.44
C ALA A 58 -7.78 3.69 -3.26
N PHE A 59 -6.99 3.41 -2.23
CA PHE A 59 -6.80 4.31 -1.09
C PHE A 59 -6.24 5.68 -1.52
N VAL A 60 -5.16 5.68 -2.31
CA VAL A 60 -4.54 6.92 -2.82
C VAL A 60 -5.54 7.73 -3.65
N THR A 61 -6.28 7.08 -4.56
CA THR A 61 -7.29 7.74 -5.38
C THR A 61 -8.41 8.33 -4.53
N ALA A 62 -8.91 7.60 -3.53
CA ALA A 62 -9.97 8.06 -2.65
C ALA A 62 -9.56 9.27 -1.79
N GLN A 63 -8.32 9.30 -1.31
CA GLN A 63 -7.79 10.42 -0.51
C GLN A 63 -7.55 11.68 -1.35
N ARG A 64 -7.13 11.52 -2.62
CA ARG A 64 -6.87 12.64 -3.53
C ARG A 64 -8.12 13.22 -4.19
N ALA A 65 -9.24 12.51 -4.16
CA ALA A 65 -10.52 12.98 -4.66
C ALA A 65 -11.31 13.80 -3.63
N ARG A 66 -10.77 13.97 -2.42
CA ARG A 66 -11.33 14.79 -1.34
C ARG A 66 -10.81 16.22 -1.39
#